data_AF-A0A662HKD0-F1
#
_entry.id   AF-A0A662HKD0-F1
#
_cell.length_a   1.000
_cell.length_b   1.000
_cell.length_c   1.000
_cell.angle_alpha   90.00
_cell.angle_beta   90.00
_cell.angle_gamma   90.00
#
_symmetry.space_group_name_H-M   'P 1'
#
loop_
_entity.id
_entity.type
_entity.pdbx_description
1 polymer ?
#
loop_
_entity_poly.entity_id
_entity_poly.type
_entity_poly.pdbx_seq_one_letter_code
_entity_poly.pdbx_strand_id
1 'polypeptide(L)' 'FLKYRERALHMRAIDVMSEPLPMISKNSKLSSVVKLLRSEVPAVLVIEEGKPIGIVTRSDLMKFFAGFWRERG' A
#
# COMPACT_ATOMS: atom_id res chain seq x y z
N PHE A 1 26.57 -1.75 -10.40
CA PHE A 1 26.02 -1.74 -9.03
C PHE A 1 26.51 -0.55 -8.17
N LEU A 2 27.81 -0.26 -8.04
CA LEU A 2 28.27 0.87 -7.20
C LEU A 2 27.92 2.29 -7.71
N LYS A 3 27.83 2.52 -9.04
CA LYS A 3 27.67 3.86 -9.64
C LYS A 3 26.37 4.59 -9.25
N TYR A 4 25.31 3.86 -8.87
CA TYR A 4 24.03 4.44 -8.47
C TYR A 4 23.95 4.74 -6.97
N ARG A 5 24.82 4.13 -6.15
CA ARG A 5 24.78 4.23 -4.70
C ARG A 5 25.19 5.63 -4.23
N GLU A 6 26.27 6.17 -4.78
CA GLU A 6 26.68 7.55 -4.46
C GLU A 6 25.64 8.57 -4.88
N ARG A 7 25.00 8.38 -6.05
CA ARG A 7 23.96 9.28 -6.53
C ARG A 7 22.72 9.25 -5.63
N ALA A 8 22.28 8.05 -5.22
CA ALA A 8 21.13 7.88 -4.33
C ALA A 8 21.33 8.53 -2.95
N LEU A 9 22.55 8.56 -2.40
CA LEU A 9 22.85 9.21 -1.12
C LEU A 9 22.62 10.73 -1.14
N HIS A 10 22.64 11.34 -2.33
CA HIS A 10 22.43 12.78 -2.49
C HIS A 10 21.03 13.14 -2.99
N MET A 11 20.16 12.15 -3.20
CA MET A 11 18.78 12.35 -3.62
C MET A 11 17.87 12.40 -2.40
N ARG A 12 16.89 13.30 -2.43
CA ARG A 12 15.80 13.35 -1.46
C ARG A 12 14.65 12.47 -1.94
N ALA A 13 13.78 12.06 -1.03
CA ALA A 13 12.60 11.28 -1.38
C ALA A 13 11.75 11.97 -2.47
N ILE A 14 11.59 13.30 -2.39
CA ILE A 14 10.86 14.09 -3.39
C ILE A 14 11.44 14.00 -4.80
N ASP A 15 12.73 13.68 -4.93
CA ASP A 15 13.38 13.60 -6.24
C ASP A 15 13.06 12.25 -6.96
N VAL A 16 12.45 11.28 -6.27
CA VAL A 16 12.14 9.93 -6.81
C VAL A 16 10.75 9.40 -6.47
N MET A 17 10.05 9.99 -5.49
CA MET A 17 8.74 9.50 -5.07
C MET A 17 7.71 9.66 -6.19
N SER A 18 6.81 8.69 -6.28
CA SER A 18 5.65 8.79 -7.16
C SER A 18 4.56 9.66 -6.53
N GLU A 19 3.51 9.90 -7.30
CA GLU A 19 2.28 10.53 -6.82
C GLU A 19 1.71 9.82 -5.58
N PRO A 20 1.00 10.55 -4.70
CA PRO A 20 0.39 9.98 -3.51
C PRO A 20 -0.51 8.78 -3.84
N LEU A 21 -0.43 7.76 -3.01
CA LEU A 21 -1.35 6.62 -3.09
C LEU A 21 -2.78 7.07 -2.76
N PRO A 22 -3.80 6.38 -3.31
CA PRO A 22 -5.18 6.57 -2.87
C PRO A 22 -5.30 6.41 -1.35
N MET A 23 -6.06 7.32 -0.74
CA MET A 23 -6.30 7.37 0.69
C MET A 23 -7.74 6.98 0.99
N ILE A 24 -7.94 6.14 2.01
CA ILE A 24 -9.26 5.74 2.49
C ILE A 24 -9.39 5.97 4.00
N SER A 25 -10.62 6.16 4.48
CA SER A 25 -10.88 6.15 5.93
C SER A 25 -10.66 4.76 6.50
N LYS A 26 -10.19 4.67 7.76
CA LYS A 26 -10.14 3.41 8.52
C LYS A 26 -11.47 2.64 8.59
N ASN A 27 -12.60 3.34 8.41
CA ASN A 27 -13.94 2.77 8.45
C ASN A 27 -14.47 2.38 7.05
N SER A 28 -13.65 2.50 6.01
CA SER A 28 -14.05 2.18 4.64
C SER A 28 -14.31 0.68 4.48
N LYS A 29 -15.31 0.33 3.66
CA LYS A 29 -15.62 -1.08 3.36
C LYS A 29 -14.42 -1.75 2.68
N LEU A 30 -14.14 -2.99 3.06
CA LEU A 30 -13.10 -3.82 2.44
C LEU A 30 -13.29 -3.96 0.93
N SER A 31 -14.53 -4.01 0.44
CA SER A 31 -14.83 -4.07 -0.99
C SER A 31 -14.28 -2.87 -1.79
N SER A 32 -14.27 -1.67 -1.20
CA SER A 32 -13.66 -0.49 -1.81
C SER A 32 -12.14 -0.63 -1.91
N VAL A 33 -11.50 -1.15 -0.87
CA VAL A 33 -10.06 -1.43 -0.84
C VAL A 33 -9.69 -2.46 -1.90
N VAL A 34 -10.45 -3.55 -1.99
CA VAL A 34 -10.26 -4.60 -3.01
C VAL A 34 -10.42 -4.02 -4.42
N LYS A 35 -11.43 -3.17 -4.66
CA LYS A 35 -11.62 -2.53 -5.97
C LYS A 35 -10.41 -1.67 -6.37
N LEU A 36 -9.86 -0.89 -5.44
CA LEU A 36 -8.68 -0.08 -5.67
C LEU A 36 -7.44 -0.96 -5.94
N LEU A 37 -7.19 -1.97 -5.12
CA LEU A 37 -6.01 -2.83 -5.24
C LEU A 37 -6.05 -3.79 -6.44
N ARG A 38 -7.23 -4.02 -7.03
CA ARG A 38 -7.39 -4.74 -8.31
C ARG A 38 -7.02 -3.90 -9.53
N SER A 39 -6.91 -2.58 -9.38
CA SER A 39 -6.36 -1.70 -10.41
C SER A 39 -4.83 -1.69 -10.38
N GLU A 40 -4.21 -0.87 -11.21
CA GLU A 40 -2.75 -0.67 -11.24
C GLU A 40 -2.19 -0.01 -9.96
N VAL A 41 -3.05 0.42 -9.04
CA VAL A 41 -2.66 0.99 -7.74
C VAL A 41 -1.94 -0.07 -6.90
N PRO A 42 -0.68 0.16 -6.47
CA PRO A 42 0.11 -0.87 -5.76
C PRO A 42 -0.30 -1.05 -4.30
N ALA A 43 -0.84 0.00 -3.67
CA ALA A 43 -1.23 0.03 -2.28
C ALA A 43 -2.23 1.17 -2.00
N VAL A 44 -2.92 1.09 -0.86
CA VAL A 44 -3.85 2.14 -0.39
C VAL A 44 -3.44 2.58 1.01
N LEU A 45 -3.43 3.88 1.27
CA LEU A 45 -3.17 4.45 2.59
C LEU A 45 -4.46 4.48 3.42
N VAL A 46 -4.36 4.08 4.68
CA VAL A 46 -5.45 4.15 5.65
C VAL A 46 -5.28 5.39 6.50
N ILE A 47 -6.29 6.25 6.52
CA ILE A 47 -6.30 7.55 7.18
C ILE A 47 -7.31 7.55 8.34
N GLU A 48 -6.91 8.18 9.45
CA GLU A 48 -7.78 8.58 10.55
C GLU A 48 -7.44 10.02 10.97
N GLU A 49 -8.45 10.87 11.13
CA GLU A 49 -8.27 12.28 11.55
C GLU A 49 -7.21 13.05 10.71
N GLY A 50 -7.19 12.80 9.40
CA GLY A 50 -6.24 13.43 8.47
C GLY A 50 -4.82 12.89 8.54
N LYS A 51 -4.55 11.87 9.36
CA LYS A 51 -3.23 11.25 9.51
C LYS A 51 -3.19 9.83 8.93
N PRO A 52 -2.14 9.46 8.18
CA PRO A 52 -1.92 8.06 7.81
C PRO A 52 -1.65 7.21 9.04
N ILE A 53 -2.46 6.17 9.25
CA ILE A 53 -2.31 5.20 10.34
C ILE A 53 -1.87 3.82 9.84
N GLY A 54 -1.87 3.59 8.53
CA GLY A 54 -1.47 2.31 7.97
C GLY A 54 -1.50 2.27 6.45
N ILE A 55 -1.16 1.10 5.91
CA ILE A 55 -1.14 0.80 4.49
C ILE A 55 -1.71 -0.60 4.27
N VAL A 56 -2.47 -0.77 3.19
CA VAL A 56 -2.94 -2.09 2.73
C VAL A 56 -2.43 -2.33 1.32
N THR A 57 -1.77 -3.47 1.12
CA THR A 57 -1.21 -3.91 -0.15
C THR A 57 -1.96 -5.10 -0.70
N ARG A 58 -1.73 -5.45 -1.98
CA ARG A 58 -2.23 -6.71 -2.55
C ARG A 58 -1.76 -7.93 -1.76
N SER A 59 -0.56 -7.89 -1.19
CA SER A 59 0.00 -9.03 -0.44
C SER A 59 -0.78 -9.31 0.86
N ASP A 60 -1.34 -8.28 1.47
CA ASP A 60 -2.16 -8.42 2.68
C ASP A 60 -3.49 -9.10 2.37
N LEU A 61 -4.10 -8.78 1.23
CA LEU A 61 -5.30 -9.48 0.74
C LEU A 61 -5.02 -10.96 0.47
N MET A 62 -3.89 -11.29 -0.18
CA MET A 62 -3.52 -12.68 -0.45
C MET A 62 -3.32 -13.47 0.85
N LYS A 63 -2.63 -12.89 1.84
CA LYS A 63 -2.44 -13.50 3.16
C LYS A 63 -3.78 -13.72 3.88
N PHE A 64 -4.68 -12.73 3.83
CA PHE A 64 -6.02 -12.84 4.42
C PHE A 64 -6.81 -14.01 3.82
N PHE A 65 -6.86 -14.11 2.48
CA PHE A 65 -7.56 -15.23 1.83
C PHE A 65 -6.88 -16.58 2.11
N ALA A 66 -5.56 -16.67 2.03
CA ALA A 66 -4.83 -17.91 2.32
C ALA A 66 -5.06 -18.40 3.76
N GLY A 67 -5.16 -17.49 4.73
CA GLY A 67 -5.52 -17.82 6.11
C GLY A 67 -6.96 -18.32 6.22
N PHE A 68 -7.91 -17.62 5.58
CA PHE A 68 -9.33 -17.97 5.58
C PHE A 68 -9.60 -19.38 5.03
N TRP A 69 -8.89 -19.80 3.98
CA TRP A 69 -9.05 -21.14 3.41
C TRP A 69 -8.53 -22.26 4.32
N ARG A 70 -7.52 -21.99 5.14
CA ARG A 70 -6.98 -22.98 6.09
C ARG A 70 -7.90 -23.23 7.28
N GLU A 71 -8.72 -22.25 7.67
CA GLU A 71 -9.63 -22.37 8.82
C GLU A 71 -10.97 -23.03 8.47
N ARG A 72 -11.25 -23.23 7.18
CA ARG A 72 -12.53 -23.78 6.68
C ARG A 72 -12.39 -25.14 5.98
N GLY A 73 -11.17 -25.66 5.86
CA GLY A 73 -10.88 -27.04 5.42
C GLY A 73 -10.51 -27.90 6.61
#